data_AF-A0A7F8Q8Q3-F1
#
_entry.id   AF-A0A7F8Q8Q3-F1
#
_cell.length_a   1.000
_cell.length_b   1.000
_cell.length_c   1.000
_cell.angle_alpha   90.00
_cell.angle_beta   90.00
_cell.angle_gamma   90.00
#
_symmetry.space_group_name_H-M   'P 1'
#
loop_
_entity.id
_entity.type
_entity.pdbx_description
1 polymer ?
#
loop_
_entity_poly.entity_id
_entity_poly.type
_entity_poly.pdbx_seq_one_letter_code
_entity_poly.pdbx_strand_id
1 'polypeptide(L)'
;MVMIRGNNGLKPKDNEFTSKPWHWPINYQGLRFSGINDTDFRVYLLGNPVVWWLNLLSIALYLLLGSIMAVAVQRGARLPAEIEGLSQVLLQGGGQLLLGWMLHYFPFFLMGRILYFHHYFPAMLFSSMLTGILWDTLLRLCAWSLASSSLARGIYAVGLLSLLLGTAYSFYLFHPLAYGMVGPLAQDPRSPMAGLRWLESWDF
;
A
#
# COMPACT_ATOMS: atom_id res chain seq x y z
N MET A 1 10.38 -10.78 -31.69
CA MET A 1 8.99 -11.30 -31.71
C MET A 1 8.77 -12.52 -30.82
N VAL A 2 9.81 -13.32 -30.50
CA VAL A 2 9.71 -14.53 -29.66
C VAL A 2 9.21 -14.23 -28.24
N MET A 3 9.74 -13.20 -27.57
CA MET A 3 9.32 -12.84 -26.20
C MET A 3 7.84 -12.47 -26.11
N ILE A 4 7.29 -11.75 -27.09
CA ILE A 4 5.87 -11.36 -27.12
C ILE A 4 4.98 -12.59 -27.28
N ARG A 5 5.35 -13.51 -28.19
CA ARG A 5 4.61 -14.76 -28.41
C ARG A 5 4.66 -15.67 -27.17
N GLY A 6 5.83 -15.80 -26.55
CA GLY A 6 5.99 -16.56 -25.30
C GLY A 6 5.12 -15.98 -24.18
N ASN A 7 5.12 -14.66 -24.01
CA ASN A 7 4.32 -13.99 -22.98
C ASN A 7 2.80 -14.17 -23.21
N ASN A 8 2.34 -14.12 -24.46
CA ASN A 8 0.92 -14.34 -24.80
C ASN A 8 0.47 -15.80 -24.60
N GLY A 9 1.42 -16.73 -24.57
CA GLY A 9 1.17 -18.16 -24.32
C GLY A 9 1.00 -18.52 -22.83
N LEU A 10 1.35 -17.62 -21.91
CA LEU A 10 1.24 -17.84 -20.46
C LEU A 10 -0.21 -17.66 -19.98
N LYS A 11 -1.13 -18.47 -20.48
CA LYS A 11 -2.53 -18.44 -20.08
C LYS A 11 -2.75 -19.23 -18.78
N PRO A 12 -3.67 -18.79 -17.91
CA PRO A 12 -4.08 -19.56 -16.74
C PRO A 12 -4.55 -20.95 -17.17
N LYS A 13 -4.11 -21.99 -16.45
CA LYS A 13 -4.71 -23.32 -16.58
C LYS A 13 -5.93 -23.39 -15.67
N ASP A 14 -6.92 -24.20 -16.05
CA ASP A 14 -8.26 -24.23 -15.42
C ASP A 14 -8.30 -24.61 -13.93
N ASN A 15 -7.17 -24.89 -13.27
CA ASN A 15 -7.09 -25.22 -11.84
C ASN A 15 -5.91 -24.56 -11.11
N GLU A 16 -5.17 -23.65 -11.74
CA GLU A 16 -4.07 -22.94 -11.08
C GLU A 16 -4.56 -21.61 -10.51
N PHE A 17 -4.26 -21.36 -9.22
CA PHE A 17 -4.59 -20.08 -8.61
C PHE A 17 -3.76 -18.95 -9.24
N THR A 18 -4.46 -17.95 -9.79
CA THR A 18 -3.86 -16.71 -10.30
C THR A 18 -4.52 -15.53 -9.61
N SER A 19 -3.74 -14.58 -9.11
CA SER A 19 -4.32 -13.39 -8.47
C SER A 19 -4.80 -12.40 -9.52
N LYS A 20 -5.86 -11.65 -9.21
CA LYS A 20 -6.43 -10.63 -10.10
C LYS A 20 -5.93 -9.25 -9.70
N PRO A 21 -5.79 -8.29 -10.63
CA PRO A 21 -5.31 -6.95 -10.32
C PRO A 21 -6.04 -6.28 -9.15
N TRP A 22 -7.35 -6.44 -9.02
CA TRP A 22 -8.13 -5.85 -7.93
C TRP A 22 -7.84 -6.49 -6.55
N HIS A 23 -7.27 -7.70 -6.49
CA HIS A 23 -6.88 -8.34 -5.22
C HIS A 23 -5.75 -7.56 -4.53
N TRP A 24 -4.88 -6.90 -5.31
CA TRP A 24 -3.58 -6.46 -4.80
C TRP A 24 -3.64 -5.24 -3.88
N PRO A 25 -4.38 -4.15 -4.19
CA PRO A 25 -4.41 -2.97 -3.33
C PRO A 25 -5.09 -3.22 -1.99
N ILE A 26 -6.11 -4.08 -1.96
CA ILE A 26 -6.83 -4.44 -0.73
C ILE A 26 -6.15 -5.56 0.06
N ASN A 27 -5.03 -6.09 -0.46
CA ASN A 27 -4.31 -7.23 0.11
C ASN A 27 -5.22 -8.47 0.28
N TYR A 28 -6.06 -8.76 -0.71
CA TYR A 28 -7.13 -9.77 -0.58
C TYR A 28 -6.58 -11.17 -0.29
N GLN A 29 -5.61 -11.62 -1.06
CA GLN A 29 -5.01 -12.94 -0.90
C GLN A 29 -3.54 -12.87 -1.30
N GLY A 30 -2.70 -13.53 -0.51
CA GLY A 30 -1.26 -13.62 -0.71
C GLY A 30 -0.87 -14.77 -1.63
N LEU A 31 0.40 -15.17 -1.56
CA LEU A 31 0.95 -16.28 -2.33
C LEU A 31 1.83 -17.17 -1.43
N ARG A 32 1.56 -18.48 -1.42
CA ARG A 32 2.41 -19.46 -0.73
C ARG A 32 3.72 -19.66 -1.51
N PHE A 33 4.86 -19.52 -0.83
CA PHE A 33 6.19 -19.72 -1.41
C PHE A 33 6.79 -21.09 -1.10
N SER A 34 6.46 -21.69 0.04
CA SER A 34 6.87 -23.04 0.40
C SER A 34 5.68 -23.97 0.68
N GLY A 35 5.95 -25.28 0.70
CA GLY A 35 4.95 -26.33 0.87
C GLY A 35 4.24 -26.28 2.23
N ILE A 36 3.15 -27.04 2.34
CA ILE A 36 2.23 -27.01 3.50
C ILE A 36 2.68 -27.98 4.62
N ASN A 37 3.81 -28.68 4.45
CA ASN A 37 4.25 -29.68 5.43
C ASN A 37 4.44 -29.05 6.82
N ASP A 38 3.89 -29.70 7.85
CA ASP A 38 3.93 -29.22 9.25
C ASP A 38 5.33 -29.19 9.86
N THR A 39 6.29 -29.88 9.22
CA THR A 39 7.69 -29.98 9.66
C THR A 39 8.61 -28.93 9.04
N ASP A 40 8.16 -28.22 8.00
CA ASP A 40 8.98 -27.28 7.24
C ASP A 40 8.57 -25.83 7.52
N PHE A 41 9.53 -24.92 7.42
CA PHE A 41 9.25 -23.48 7.49
C PHE A 41 8.34 -23.05 6.34
N ARG A 42 7.21 -22.43 6.69
CA ARG A 42 6.25 -21.91 5.71
C ARG A 42 6.47 -20.44 5.46
N VAL A 43 6.73 -20.06 4.21
CA VAL A 43 6.85 -18.66 3.78
C VAL A 43 5.62 -18.29 2.96
N TYR A 44 5.01 -17.17 3.33
CA TYR A 44 3.81 -16.66 2.69
C TYR A 44 3.97 -15.19 2.32
N LEU A 45 3.82 -14.90 1.04
CA LEU A 45 3.85 -13.55 0.52
C LEU A 45 2.53 -12.84 0.80
N LEU A 46 2.51 -12.04 1.84
CA LEU A 46 1.45 -11.09 2.12
C LEU A 46 2.05 -9.70 2.21
N GLY A 47 1.37 -8.70 1.63
CA GLY A 47 1.73 -7.32 1.92
C GLY A 47 1.51 -7.02 3.40
N ASN A 48 2.36 -6.22 4.05
CA ASN A 48 2.09 -5.78 5.42
C ASN A 48 0.72 -5.06 5.42
N PRO A 49 -0.32 -5.60 6.08
CA PRO A 49 -1.68 -5.10 5.90
C PRO A 49 -1.85 -3.66 6.36
N VAL A 50 -1.12 -3.24 7.40
CA VAL A 50 -1.15 -1.86 7.89
C VAL A 50 -0.62 -0.91 6.82
N VAL A 51 0.52 -1.22 6.22
CA VAL A 51 1.11 -0.40 5.15
C VAL A 51 0.25 -0.43 3.89
N TRP A 52 -0.26 -1.60 3.51
CA TRP A 52 -1.10 -1.74 2.32
C TRP A 52 -2.39 -0.92 2.41
N TRP A 53 -3.09 -1.03 3.54
CA TRP A 53 -4.34 -0.31 3.74
C TRP A 53 -4.13 1.17 4.00
N LEU A 54 -3.02 1.55 4.66
CA LEU A 54 -2.63 2.95 4.77
C LEU A 54 -2.40 3.55 3.37
N ASN A 55 -1.66 2.87 2.50
CA ASN A 55 -1.45 3.32 1.12
C ASN A 55 -2.75 3.44 0.33
N LEU A 56 -3.65 2.46 0.46
CA LEU A 56 -4.96 2.50 -0.20
C LEU A 56 -5.80 3.68 0.29
N LEU A 57 -5.84 3.91 1.61
CA LEU A 57 -6.51 5.07 2.21
C LEU A 57 -5.87 6.37 1.74
N SER A 58 -4.54 6.44 1.68
CA SER A 58 -3.81 7.62 1.22
C SER A 58 -4.09 7.94 -0.24
N ILE A 59 -4.23 6.96 -1.13
CA ILE A 59 -4.67 7.21 -2.51
C ILE A 59 -6.06 7.86 -2.51
N ALA A 60 -7.02 7.34 -1.73
CA ALA A 60 -8.37 7.90 -1.67
C ALA A 60 -8.39 9.34 -1.12
N LEU A 61 -7.67 9.58 -0.02
CA LEU A 61 -7.55 10.91 0.57
C LEU A 61 -6.80 11.89 -0.34
N TYR A 62 -5.77 11.42 -1.05
CA TYR A 62 -5.06 12.21 -2.04
C TYR A 62 -5.99 12.64 -3.17
N LEU A 63 -6.79 11.73 -3.73
CA LEU A 63 -7.75 12.08 -4.79
C LEU A 63 -8.75 13.13 -4.32
N LEU A 64 -9.24 13.03 -3.08
CA LEU A 64 -10.14 14.02 -2.49
C LEU A 64 -9.45 15.38 -2.31
N LEU A 65 -8.36 15.43 -1.56
CA LEU A 65 -7.66 16.68 -1.23
C LEU A 65 -7.02 17.32 -2.45
N GLY A 66 -6.39 16.53 -3.31
CA GLY A 66 -5.85 16.96 -4.59
C GLY A 66 -6.92 17.57 -5.49
N SER A 67 -8.11 16.96 -5.58
CA SER A 67 -9.22 17.53 -6.36
C SER A 67 -9.72 18.85 -5.77
N ILE A 68 -9.86 18.93 -4.45
CA ILE A 68 -10.27 20.18 -3.77
C ILE A 68 -9.25 21.30 -4.05
N MET A 69 -7.95 21.01 -3.90
CA MET A 69 -6.89 21.99 -4.13
C MET A 69 -6.79 22.38 -5.60
N ALA A 70 -6.92 21.43 -6.52
CA ALA A 70 -6.93 21.72 -7.96
C ALA A 70 -8.07 22.68 -8.34
N VAL A 71 -9.28 22.45 -7.82
CA VAL A 71 -10.44 23.32 -8.05
C VAL A 71 -10.23 24.69 -7.42
N ALA A 72 -9.69 24.76 -6.19
CA ALA A 72 -9.41 26.02 -5.52
C ALA A 72 -8.41 26.89 -6.29
N VAL A 73 -7.30 26.29 -6.75
CA VAL A 73 -6.29 26.96 -7.57
C VAL A 73 -6.88 27.40 -8.90
N GLN A 74 -7.65 26.53 -9.58
CA GLN A 74 -8.28 26.88 -10.86
C GLN A 74 -9.29 28.03 -10.73
N ARG A 75 -9.96 28.16 -9.58
CA ARG A 75 -10.89 29.27 -9.28
C ARG A 75 -10.19 30.55 -8.80
N GLY A 76 -8.86 30.57 -8.73
CA GLY A 76 -8.11 31.73 -8.26
C GLY A 76 -8.30 32.04 -6.78
N ALA A 77 -8.57 31.02 -5.95
CA ALA A 77 -8.69 31.20 -4.51
C ALA A 77 -7.37 31.75 -3.94
N ARG A 78 -7.46 32.78 -3.08
CA ARG A 78 -6.30 33.32 -2.38
C ARG A 78 -5.92 32.39 -1.23
N LEU A 79 -4.92 31.55 -1.45
CA LEU A 79 -4.40 30.64 -0.44
C LEU A 79 -3.31 31.35 0.40
N PRO A 80 -3.24 31.11 1.72
CA PRO A 80 -2.07 31.46 2.51
C PRO A 80 -0.81 30.82 1.92
N ALA A 81 0.34 31.50 2.01
CA ALA A 81 1.60 31.04 1.41
C ALA A 81 2.00 29.60 1.82
N GLU A 82 1.73 29.21 3.07
CA GLU A 82 1.97 27.85 3.56
C GLU A 82 1.10 26.82 2.82
N ILE A 83 -0.21 27.10 2.67
CA ILE A 83 -1.14 26.21 1.97
C ILE A 83 -0.83 26.19 0.47
N GLU A 84 -0.42 27.33 -0.10
CA GLU A 84 -0.01 27.40 -1.50
C GLU A 84 1.20 26.48 -1.77
N GLY A 85 2.24 26.55 -0.94
CA GLY A 85 3.40 25.65 -1.05
C GLY A 85 3.01 24.17 -0.93
N LEU A 86 2.16 23.83 0.04
CA LEU A 86 1.66 22.46 0.21
C LEU A 86 0.80 21.99 -0.98
N SER A 87 -0.03 22.88 -1.54
CA SER A 87 -0.84 22.58 -2.72
C SER A 87 0.02 22.29 -3.94
N GLN A 88 1.13 23.01 -4.13
CA GLN A 88 2.07 22.75 -5.22
C GLN A 88 2.73 21.38 -5.08
N VAL A 89 3.19 21.03 -3.88
CA VAL A 89 3.77 19.70 -3.59
C VAL A 89 2.75 18.59 -3.84
N LEU A 90 1.52 18.76 -3.36
CA LEU A 90 0.44 17.78 -3.52
C LEU A 90 0.04 17.59 -4.99
N LEU A 91 -0.15 18.69 -5.74
CA LEU A 91 -0.60 18.63 -7.13
C LEU A 91 0.51 18.18 -8.09
N GLN A 92 1.73 18.67 -7.93
CA GLN A 92 2.85 18.32 -8.81
C GLN A 92 3.49 16.99 -8.40
N GLY A 93 4.05 16.93 -7.20
CA GLY A 93 4.74 15.74 -6.69
C GLY A 93 3.78 14.57 -6.49
N GLY A 94 2.66 14.81 -5.79
CA GLY A 94 1.63 13.78 -5.64
C GLY A 94 1.04 13.34 -6.98
N GLY A 95 0.87 14.26 -7.94
CA GLY A 95 0.33 13.95 -9.26
C GLY A 95 1.26 13.05 -10.08
N GLN A 96 2.57 13.31 -10.03
CA GLN A 96 3.58 12.46 -10.65
C GLN A 96 3.60 11.06 -10.04
N LEU A 97 3.51 10.95 -8.70
CA LEU A 97 3.47 9.66 -8.01
C LEU A 97 2.19 8.88 -8.32
N LEU A 98 1.03 9.55 -8.36
CA LEU A 98 -0.23 8.92 -8.75
C LEU A 98 -0.15 8.40 -10.20
N LEU A 99 0.40 9.20 -11.12
CA LEU A 99 0.63 8.76 -12.49
C LEU A 99 1.56 7.54 -12.54
N GLY A 100 2.64 7.54 -11.76
CA GLY A 100 3.53 6.40 -11.61
C GLY A 100 2.80 5.14 -11.13
N TRP A 101 1.95 5.27 -10.11
CA TRP A 101 1.08 4.19 -9.62
C TRP A 101 0.15 3.67 -10.72
N MET A 102 -0.53 4.56 -11.45
CA MET A 102 -1.45 4.20 -12.53
C MET A 102 -0.73 3.46 -13.66
N LEU A 103 0.42 3.96 -14.10
CA LEU A 103 1.20 3.35 -15.19
C LEU A 103 1.74 1.96 -14.81
N HIS A 104 2.04 1.73 -13.53
CA HIS A 104 2.50 0.43 -13.04
C HIS A 104 1.36 -0.50 -12.61
N TYR A 105 0.11 -0.04 -12.57
CA TYR A 105 -1.02 -0.85 -12.11
C TYR A 105 -2.04 -1.13 -13.22
N PHE A 106 -2.48 -0.08 -13.93
CA PHE A 106 -3.55 -0.17 -14.92
C PHE A 106 -3.28 -1.18 -16.06
N PRO A 107 -2.05 -1.30 -16.61
CA PRO A 107 -1.79 -2.25 -17.69
C PRO A 107 -2.17 -3.70 -17.35
N PHE A 108 -2.09 -4.09 -16.07
CA PHE A 108 -2.40 -5.45 -15.65
C PHE A 108 -3.89 -5.81 -15.80
N PHE A 109 -4.80 -4.84 -15.82
CA PHE A 109 -6.21 -5.09 -16.12
C PHE A 109 -6.46 -5.48 -17.58
N LEU A 110 -5.53 -5.13 -18.47
CA LEU A 110 -5.61 -5.40 -19.91
C LEU A 110 -4.85 -6.68 -20.30
N MET A 111 -4.13 -7.31 -19.37
CA MET A 111 -3.32 -8.49 -19.65
C MET A 111 -4.13 -9.78 -19.49
N GLY A 112 -4.20 -10.59 -20.55
CA GLY A 112 -4.85 -11.91 -20.57
C GLY A 112 -3.93 -13.08 -20.19
N ARG A 113 -2.87 -12.82 -19.40
CA ARG A 113 -1.88 -13.83 -18.97
C ARG A 113 -1.99 -14.11 -17.47
N ILE A 114 -1.26 -15.10 -16.98
CA ILE A 114 -1.11 -15.38 -15.55
C ILE A 114 -0.53 -14.15 -14.82
N LEU A 115 -1.15 -13.79 -13.70
CA LEU A 115 -0.71 -12.71 -12.82
C LEU A 115 -0.60 -13.20 -11.39
N TYR A 116 0.30 -12.55 -10.66
CA TYR A 116 0.65 -12.86 -9.28
C TYR A 116 0.80 -11.59 -8.47
N PHE A 117 0.66 -11.70 -7.14
CA PHE A 117 0.66 -10.56 -6.21
C PHE A 117 1.90 -9.66 -6.33
N HIS A 118 3.09 -10.22 -6.58
CA HIS A 118 4.34 -9.47 -6.72
C HIS A 118 4.34 -8.49 -7.91
N HIS A 119 3.47 -8.66 -8.91
CA HIS A 119 3.35 -7.72 -10.03
C HIS A 119 2.92 -6.32 -9.55
N TYR A 120 2.26 -6.22 -8.40
CA TYR A 120 1.84 -4.95 -7.82
C TYR A 120 2.98 -4.17 -7.15
N PHE A 121 4.12 -4.78 -6.85
CA PHE A 121 5.18 -4.16 -6.03
C PHE A 121 5.71 -2.83 -6.60
N PRO A 122 5.93 -2.69 -7.93
CA PRO A 122 6.29 -1.38 -8.50
C PRO A 122 5.24 -0.31 -8.24
N ALA A 123 3.95 -0.62 -8.43
CA ALA A 123 2.87 0.31 -8.10
C ALA A 123 2.82 0.61 -6.60
N MET A 124 3.00 -0.40 -5.74
CA MET A 124 3.05 -0.23 -4.28
C MET A 124 4.11 0.79 -3.85
N LEU A 125 5.29 0.79 -4.47
CA LEU A 125 6.34 1.77 -4.20
C LEU A 125 5.84 3.21 -4.43
N PHE A 126 5.20 3.47 -5.57
CA PHE A 126 4.60 4.79 -5.85
C PHE A 126 3.51 5.16 -4.84
N SER A 127 2.66 4.21 -4.45
CA SER A 127 1.65 4.47 -3.42
C SER A 127 2.28 4.80 -2.06
N SER A 128 3.38 4.13 -1.67
CA SER A 128 4.09 4.42 -0.42
C SER A 128 4.74 5.81 -0.40
N MET A 129 5.32 6.23 -1.53
CA MET A 129 5.86 7.58 -1.67
C MET A 129 4.73 8.63 -1.61
N LEU A 130 3.58 8.34 -2.25
CA LEU A 130 2.41 9.21 -2.22
C LEU A 130 1.86 9.36 -0.79
N THR A 131 1.80 8.25 -0.04
CA THR A 131 1.48 8.25 1.40
C THR A 131 2.42 9.17 2.17
N GLY A 132 3.73 9.13 1.88
CA GLY A 132 4.71 10.02 2.51
C GLY A 132 4.42 11.51 2.27
N ILE A 133 4.16 11.90 1.01
CA ILE A 133 3.77 13.28 0.66
C ILE A 133 2.47 13.68 1.38
N LEU A 134 1.46 12.81 1.32
CA LEU A 134 0.16 13.11 1.91
C LEU A 134 0.27 13.25 3.44
N TRP A 135 1.00 12.36 4.10
CA TRP A 135 1.19 12.37 5.54
C TRP A 135 1.92 13.64 6.00
N ASP A 136 3.02 14.01 5.34
CA ASP A 136 3.73 15.27 5.61
C ASP A 136 2.80 16.48 5.41
N THR A 137 2.03 16.49 4.32
CA THR A 137 1.07 17.57 4.02
C THR A 137 0.00 17.68 5.12
N LEU A 138 -0.61 16.57 5.53
CA LEU A 138 -1.63 16.56 6.59
C LEU A 138 -1.06 17.01 7.94
N LEU A 139 0.14 16.56 8.31
CA LEU A 139 0.78 16.99 9.55
C LEU A 139 1.08 18.49 9.55
N ARG A 140 1.56 19.04 8.44
CA ARG A 140 1.82 20.48 8.30
C ARG A 140 0.54 21.30 8.33
N LEU A 141 -0.53 20.84 7.68
CA LEU A 141 -1.85 21.48 7.74
C LEU A 141 -2.42 21.47 9.16
N CYS A 142 -2.30 20.34 9.88
CA CYS A 142 -2.72 20.24 11.29
C CYS A 142 -1.88 21.16 12.19
N ALA A 143 -0.56 21.15 12.02
CA ALA A 143 0.36 21.98 12.79
C ALA A 143 0.13 23.49 12.55
N TRP A 144 -0.18 23.88 11.31
CA TRP A 144 -0.51 25.27 10.96
C TRP A 144 -1.89 25.71 11.50
N SER A 145 -2.91 24.84 11.43
CA SER A 145 -4.29 25.21 11.78
C SER A 145 -4.59 25.24 13.27
N LEU A 146 -3.93 24.40 14.08
CA LEU A 146 -4.34 24.12 15.46
C LEU A 146 -3.40 24.67 16.55
N ALA A 147 -2.20 25.15 16.21
CA ALA A 147 -1.12 25.19 17.19
C ALA A 147 -0.25 26.46 17.21
N SER A 148 0.20 26.82 18.41
CA SER A 148 1.37 27.69 18.62
C SER A 148 2.65 26.98 18.14
N SER A 149 3.72 27.73 17.88
CA SER A 149 4.96 27.20 17.26
C SER A 149 5.62 26.04 18.02
N SER A 150 5.43 25.92 19.33
CA SER A 150 5.89 24.78 20.13
C SER A 150 5.02 23.54 19.95
N LEU A 151 3.69 23.71 20.02
CA LEU A 151 2.73 22.61 19.83
C LEU A 151 2.75 22.10 18.39
N ALA A 152 2.93 22.98 17.40
CA ALA A 152 3.05 22.63 15.98
C ALA A 152 4.21 21.65 15.73
N ARG A 153 5.38 21.92 16.32
CA ARG A 153 6.54 21.02 16.27
C ARG A 153 6.26 19.68 16.96
N GLY A 154 5.56 19.70 18.09
CA GLY A 154 5.14 18.50 18.80
C GLY A 154 4.23 17.60 17.97
N ILE A 155 3.18 18.18 17.35
CA ILE A 155 2.24 17.46 16.48
C ILE A 155 2.98 16.81 15.32
N TYR A 156 3.84 17.57 14.64
CA TYR A 156 4.62 17.05 13.51
C TYR A 156 5.54 15.90 13.93
N ALA A 157 6.31 16.07 15.02
CA ALA A 157 7.25 15.06 15.51
C ALA A 157 6.53 13.78 15.95
N VAL A 158 5.44 13.90 16.72
CA VAL A 158 4.64 12.76 17.17
C VAL A 158 3.98 12.07 16.00
N GLY A 159 3.44 12.82 15.03
CA GLY A 159 2.84 12.27 13.82
C GLY A 159 3.84 11.46 12.99
N LEU A 160 5.05 11.97 12.78
CA LEU A 160 6.11 11.24 12.08
C LEU A 160 6.55 10.00 12.86
N LEU A 161 6.78 10.13 14.17
CA LEU A 161 7.20 9.02 15.02
C LEU A 161 6.14 7.91 15.06
N SER A 162 4.85 8.28 15.10
CA SER A 162 3.74 7.32 15.11
C SER A 162 3.70 6.50 13.82
N LEU A 163 3.95 7.11 12.66
CA LEU A 163 4.01 6.42 11.38
C LEU A 163 5.18 5.43 11.33
N LEU A 164 6.37 5.86 11.77
CA LEU A 164 7.57 5.03 11.80
C LEU A 164 7.42 3.85 12.76
N LEU A 165 6.99 4.12 13.99
CA LEU A 165 6.79 3.08 15.00
C LEU A 165 5.65 2.13 14.63
N GLY A 166 4.54 2.64 14.08
CA GLY A 166 3.43 1.81 13.59
C GLY A 166 3.87 0.88 12.45
N THR A 167 4.68 1.38 11.52
CA THR A 167 5.25 0.57 10.44
C THR A 167 6.23 -0.48 10.96
N ALA A 168 7.12 -0.12 11.89
CA ALA A 168 8.07 -1.05 12.49
C ALA A 168 7.36 -2.13 13.34
N TYR A 169 6.37 -1.74 14.13
CA TYR A 169 5.59 -2.65 14.96
C TYR A 169 4.74 -3.61 14.12
N SER A 170 4.08 -3.11 13.07
CA SER A 170 3.36 -3.98 12.15
C SER A 170 4.29 -4.96 11.44
N PHE A 171 5.51 -4.54 11.04
CA PHE A 171 6.51 -5.48 10.53
C PHE A 171 6.88 -6.52 11.57
N TYR A 172 7.10 -6.14 12.83
CA TYR A 172 7.40 -7.08 13.91
C TYR A 172 6.27 -8.12 14.09
N LEU A 173 5.00 -7.73 13.99
CA LEU A 173 3.88 -8.68 14.07
C LEU A 173 3.87 -9.66 12.88
N PHE A 174 4.08 -9.16 11.65
CA PHE A 174 3.96 -9.96 10.43
C PHE A 174 5.29 -10.58 9.93
N HIS A 175 6.42 -10.36 10.62
CA HIS A 175 7.72 -10.90 10.24
C HIS A 175 7.75 -12.43 10.04
N PRO A 176 6.97 -13.26 10.79
CA PRO A 176 7.03 -14.71 10.61
C PRO A 176 6.60 -15.13 9.20
N LEU A 177 5.69 -14.39 8.55
CA LEU A 177 5.25 -14.70 7.19
C LEU A 177 6.41 -14.62 6.17
N ALA A 178 7.39 -13.74 6.43
CA ALA A 178 8.57 -13.55 5.58
C ALA A 178 9.76 -14.44 5.99
N TYR A 179 10.00 -14.59 7.30
CA TYR A 179 11.16 -15.33 7.82
C TYR A 179 10.89 -16.83 8.02
N GLY A 180 9.63 -17.26 7.99
CA GLY A 180 9.22 -18.65 8.16
C GLY A 180 8.30 -18.82 9.37
N MET A 181 7.08 -19.29 9.10
CA MET A 181 6.11 -19.70 10.11
C MET A 181 6.27 -21.18 10.41
N VAL A 182 5.92 -21.58 11.64
CA VAL A 182 5.93 -22.96 12.12
C VAL A 182 4.63 -23.24 12.87
N GLY A 183 4.17 -24.50 12.85
CA GLY A 183 2.96 -24.94 13.54
C GLY A 183 1.74 -25.03 12.61
N PRO A 184 0.51 -25.11 13.16
CA PRO A 184 -0.71 -25.18 12.35
C PRO A 184 -0.96 -23.93 11.50
N LEU A 185 -1.74 -24.04 10.43
CA LEU A 185 -2.21 -22.90 9.64
C LEU A 185 -3.02 -21.93 10.51
N ALA A 186 -3.06 -20.64 10.13
CA ALA A 186 -3.73 -19.58 10.86
C ALA A 186 -5.27 -19.76 10.97
N GLN A 187 -5.86 -20.73 10.27
CA GLN A 187 -7.27 -21.09 10.49
C GLN A 187 -7.49 -21.89 11.78
N ASP A 188 -6.46 -22.58 12.27
CA ASP A 188 -6.53 -23.28 13.55
C ASP A 188 -6.42 -22.25 14.70
N PRO A 189 -7.40 -22.18 15.62
CA PRO A 189 -7.33 -21.30 16.79
C PRO A 189 -6.09 -21.51 17.68
N ARG A 190 -5.44 -22.67 17.60
CA ARG A 190 -4.21 -22.99 18.32
C ARG A 190 -2.95 -22.50 17.60
N SER A 191 -3.07 -22.03 16.36
CA SER A 191 -1.94 -21.47 15.61
C SER A 191 -1.45 -20.18 16.27
N PRO A 192 -0.12 -20.00 16.41
CA PRO A 192 0.42 -18.71 16.86
C PRO A 192 0.08 -17.57 15.89
N MET A 193 -0.26 -17.91 14.65
CA MET A 193 -0.59 -16.96 13.59
C MET A 193 -2.10 -16.66 13.48
N ALA A 194 -2.95 -17.32 14.28
CA ALA A 194 -4.40 -17.16 14.21
C ALA A 194 -4.86 -15.70 14.39
N GLY A 195 -4.24 -14.96 15.32
CA GLY A 195 -4.56 -13.55 15.56
C GLY A 195 -4.13 -12.59 14.44
N LEU A 196 -3.30 -13.04 13.50
CA LEU A 196 -2.84 -12.24 12.36
C LEU A 196 -3.72 -12.43 11.12
N ARG A 197 -4.65 -13.39 11.14
CA ARG A 197 -5.58 -13.66 10.02
C ARG A 197 -6.75 -12.68 10.04
N TRP A 198 -6.52 -11.47 9.51
CA TRP A 198 -7.55 -10.42 9.50
C TRP A 198 -8.57 -10.57 8.38
N LEU A 199 -8.20 -11.25 7.29
CA LEU A 199 -9.12 -11.61 6.21
C LEU A 199 -9.25 -13.14 6.12
N GLU A 200 -10.46 -13.62 5.87
CA GLU A 200 -10.74 -15.05 5.71
C GLU A 200 -9.99 -15.66 4.52
N SER A 201 -9.76 -14.86 3.47
CA SER A 201 -9.01 -15.22 2.27
C SER A 201 -7.50 -15.39 2.51
N TRP A 202 -6.99 -15.01 3.68
CA TRP A 202 -5.59 -15.29 4.04
C TRP A 202 -5.45 -16.71 4.58
N ASP A 203 -4.56 -17.47 3.94
CA ASP A 203 -4.46 -18.91 4.11
C ASP A 203 -3.03 -19.40 4.44
N PHE A 204 -2.32 -18.61 5.25
CA PHE A 204 -0.98 -18.88 5.78
C PHE A 204 -0.96 -19.75 7.03
#